data_AF-A0A9C9TAZ0-F1
#
_entry.id   AF-A0A9C9TAZ0-F1
#
_cell.length_a   1.000
_cell.length_b   1.000
_cell.length_c   1.000
_cell.angle_alpha   90.00
_cell.angle_beta   90.00
_cell.angle_gamma   90.00
#
_symmetry.space_group_name_H-M   'P 1'
#
loop_
_entity.id
_entity.type
_entity.pdbx_description
1 polymer ?
#
loop_
_entity_poly.entity_id
_entity_poly.type
_entity_poly.pdbx_seq_one_letter_code
_entity_poly.pdbx_strand_id
1 'polypeptide(L)'
;MIPFESEQLLVLFVIGLIGLGVISILGGIFVLVRKSFSKEVHVIADQVTKLAKAGVNNEMSGLVGNASSLIDSLNQLTKTATGIGIFLVLVGCLLFVGAGYLIFQF
;
A
#
# COMPACT_ATOMS: atom_id res chain seq x y z
N MET A 1 13.95 25.14 31.02
CA MET A 1 12.53 24.93 31.32
C MET A 1 11.77 25.86 30.39
N ILE A 2 11.26 25.37 29.26
CA ILE A 2 10.58 26.22 28.27
C ILE A 2 9.13 26.35 28.76
N PRO A 3 8.62 27.57 29.04
CA PRO A 3 7.26 27.75 29.49
C PRO A 3 6.34 27.64 28.27
N PHE A 4 5.90 26.43 27.95
CA PHE A 4 4.84 26.26 26.96
C PHE A 4 3.50 26.51 27.65
N GLU A 5 2.82 27.59 27.25
CA GLU A 5 1.39 27.73 27.49
C GLU A 5 0.67 26.53 26.84
N SER A 6 -0.38 26.04 27.50
CA SER A 6 -1.12 24.83 27.09
C SER A 6 -1.61 24.88 25.63
N GLU A 7 -1.89 26.09 25.14
CA GLU A 7 -2.33 26.35 23.77
C GLU A 7 -1.23 26.09 22.74
N GLN A 8 0.02 26.48 23.01
CA GLN A 8 1.15 26.25 22.10
C GLN A 8 1.46 24.77 21.95
N LEU A 9 1.32 24.03 23.05
CA LEU A 9 1.54 22.59 23.09
C LEU A 9 0.47 21.84 22.27
N LEU A 10 -0.80 22.27 22.36
CA LEU A 10 -1.89 21.72 21.57
C LEU A 10 -1.71 21.99 20.08
N VAL A 11 -1.38 23.22 19.69
CA VAL A 11 -1.12 23.59 18.29
C VAL A 11 0.01 22.75 17.69
N LEU A 12 1.08 22.50 18.46
CA LEU A 12 2.18 21.63 18.02
C LEU A 12 1.71 20.18 17.78
N PHE A 13 0.88 19.63 18.66
CA PHE A 13 0.31 18.28 18.49
C PHE A 13 -0.61 18.18 17.27
N VAL A 14 -1.46 19.19 17.04
CA VAL A 14 -2.36 19.24 15.89
C VAL A 14 -1.58 19.30 14.58
N ILE A 15 -0.55 20.16 14.49
CA ILE A 15 0.34 20.24 13.33
C ILE A 15 1.05 18.90 13.10
N GLY A 16 1.52 18.26 14.17
CA GLY A 16 2.14 16.94 14.10
C GLY A 16 1.19 15.87 13.56
N LEU A 17 -0.03 15.79 14.09
CA LEU A 17 -1.05 14.82 13.67
C LEU A 17 -1.46 15.03 12.21
N ILE A 18 -1.67 16.27 11.78
CA ILE A 18 -1.99 16.60 10.40
C ILE A 18 -0.83 16.22 9.49
N GLY A 19 0.42 16.57 9.84
CA GLY A 19 1.60 16.21 9.07
C GLY A 19 1.75 14.70 8.88
N LEU A 20 1.58 13.94 9.97
CA LEU A 20 1.66 12.48 9.94
C LEU A 20 0.50 11.86 9.14
N GLY A 21 -0.70 12.43 9.24
CA GLY A 21 -1.86 12.06 8.43
C GLY A 21 -1.62 12.24 6.93
N VAL A 22 -1.06 13.38 6.51
CA VAL A 22 -0.70 13.65 5.11
C VAL A 22 0.32 12.64 4.59
N ILE A 23 1.40 12.38 5.34
CA ILE A 23 2.45 11.43 4.94
C ILE A 23 1.88 10.02 4.82
N SER A 24 1.01 9.59 5.74
CA SER A 24 0.35 8.28 5.70
C SER A 24 -0.54 8.10 4.46
N ILE A 25 -1.32 9.13 4.11
CA ILE A 25 -2.17 9.11 2.91
C ILE A 25 -1.31 9.08 1.65
N LEU A 26 -0.28 9.92 1.55
CA LEU A 26 0.63 9.94 0.39
C LEU A 26 1.32 8.58 0.19
N GLY A 27 1.80 7.97 1.26
CA GLY A 27 2.39 6.63 1.22
C GLY A 27 1.39 5.56 0.78
N GLY A 28 0.17 5.59 1.32
CA GLY A 28 -0.89 4.65 0.96
C GLY A 28 -1.32 4.77 -0.51
N ILE A 29 -1.49 6.00 -1.00
CA ILE A 29 -1.80 6.30 -2.41
C ILE A 29 -0.66 5.83 -3.32
N PHE A 30 0.60 6.11 -2.98
CA PHE A 30 1.75 5.68 -3.77
C PHE A 30 1.80 4.16 -3.95
N VAL A 31 1.55 3.41 -2.88
CA VAL A 31 1.49 1.94 -2.91
C VAL A 31 0.32 1.45 -3.76
N LEU A 32 -0.85 2.09 -3.66
CA LEU A 32 -2.03 1.76 -4.46
C LEU A 32 -1.83 2.04 -5.95
N VAL A 33 -1.22 3.17 -6.30
CA VAL A 33 -0.91 3.54 -7.69
C VAL A 33 0.05 2.53 -8.32
N ARG A 34 1.13 2.16 -7.62
CA ARG A 34 2.06 1.11 -8.10
C ARG A 34 1.37 -0.22 -8.37
N LYS A 35 0.36 -0.57 -7.57
CA LYS A 35 -0.42 -1.79 -7.78
C LYS A 35 -1.29 -1.74 -9.05
N SER A 36 -1.84 -0.58 -9.41
CA SER A 36 -2.62 -0.44 -10.64
C SER A 36 -1.80 -0.84 -11.88
N PHE A 37 -0.49 -0.58 -11.87
CA PHE A 37 0.45 -1.03 -12.90
C PHE A 37 0.78 -2.54 -12.81
N SER A 38 0.91 -3.14 -11.62
CA SER A 38 1.14 -4.59 -11.47
C SER A 38 0.00 -5.48 -12.00
N LYS A 39 -1.24 -4.98 -12.02
CA LYS A 39 -2.40 -5.75 -12.48
C LYS A 39 -2.34 -6.03 -13.99
N GLU A 40 -1.82 -5.11 -14.79
CA GLU A 40 -1.64 -5.27 -16.23
C GLU A 40 -0.52 -6.27 -16.58
N VAL A 41 0.57 -6.26 -15.80
CA VAL A 41 1.69 -7.20 -15.96
C VAL A 41 1.25 -8.65 -15.65
N HIS A 42 0.38 -8.85 -14.65
CA HIS A 42 -0.14 -10.19 -14.31
C HIS A 42 -0.99 -10.78 -15.44
N VAL A 43 -1.82 -9.97 -16.10
CA VAL A 43 -2.65 -10.41 -17.25
C VAL A 43 -1.78 -10.81 -18.45
N ILE A 44 -0.68 -10.09 -18.68
CA ILE A 44 0.29 -10.41 -19.74
C ILE A 44 1.03 -11.72 -19.40
N ALA A 45 1.48 -11.89 -18.15
CA ALA A 45 2.14 -13.12 -17.70
C ALA A 45 1.21 -14.35 -17.80
N ASP A 46 -0.07 -14.22 -17.44
CA ASP A 46 -1.06 -15.29 -17.58
C ASP A 46 -1.30 -15.70 -19.04
N GLN A 47 -1.37 -14.70 -19.94
CA GLN A 47 -1.52 -14.94 -21.38
C GLN A 47 -0.28 -15.61 -21.98
N VAL A 48 0.93 -15.19 -21.59
CA VAL A 48 2.19 -15.79 -22.04
C VAL A 48 2.37 -17.21 -21.47
N THR A 49 1.96 -17.46 -20.22
CA THR A 49 2.01 -18.81 -19.61
C THR A 49 1.04 -19.78 -20.29
N LYS A 50 -0.15 -19.32 -20.69
CA LYS A 50 -1.10 -20.12 -21.50
C LYS A 50 -0.56 -20.41 -22.91
N LEU A 51 0.10 -19.44 -23.55
CA LEU A 51 0.75 -19.62 -24.85
C LEU A 51 1.94 -20.60 -24.76
N ALA A 52 2.75 -20.53 -23.70
CA ALA A 52 3.84 -21.46 -23.45
C ALA A 52 3.36 -22.89 -23.18
N LYS A 53 2.25 -23.06 -22.44
CA LYS A 53 1.62 -24.37 -22.18
C LYS A 53 1.05 -25.05 -23.42
N ALA A 54 0.67 -24.30 -24.45
CA ALA A 54 0.13 -24.88 -25.69
C ALA A 54 1.21 -25.37 -26.67
N GLY A 55 2.50 -25.08 -26.44
CA GLY A 55 3.56 -25.29 -27.43
C GLY A 55 4.78 -26.12 -27.02
N VAL A 56 5.00 -26.46 -25.74
CA VAL A 56 6.30 -27.02 -25.31
C VAL A 56 6.19 -28.40 -24.65
N ASN A 57 6.92 -29.33 -25.29
CA ASN A 57 7.19 -30.73 -24.95
C ASN A 57 7.67 -30.95 -23.49
N ASN A 58 7.44 -32.17 -22.98
CA ASN A 58 7.52 -32.69 -21.60
C ASN A 58 8.72 -32.31 -20.68
N GLU A 59 9.72 -31.55 -21.13
CA GLU A 59 10.94 -31.24 -20.36
C GLU A 59 10.94 -29.84 -19.70
N MET A 60 10.08 -28.92 -20.14
CA MET A 60 9.98 -27.55 -19.59
C MET A 60 8.86 -27.38 -18.54
N SER A 61 8.02 -28.41 -18.33
CA SER A 61 6.91 -28.39 -17.36
C SER A 61 7.39 -28.09 -15.93
N GLY A 62 8.57 -28.58 -15.55
CA GLY A 62 9.20 -28.29 -14.25
C GLY A 62 9.67 -26.85 -14.07
N LEU A 63 10.19 -26.20 -15.13
CA LEU A 63 10.61 -24.79 -15.08
C LEU A 63 9.41 -23.83 -15.12
N VAL A 64 8.38 -24.14 -15.93
CA VAL A 64 7.11 -23.38 -15.94
C VAL A 64 6.39 -23.50 -14.60
N GLY A 65 6.45 -24.66 -13.93
CA GLY A 65 5.93 -24.82 -12.57
C GLY A 65 6.61 -23.90 -11.56
N ASN A 66 7.93 -23.74 -11.64
CA ASN A 66 8.69 -22.85 -10.77
C ASN A 66 8.42 -21.37 -11.05
N ALA A 67 8.30 -20.99 -12.34
CA ALA A 67 7.87 -19.66 -12.74
C ALA A 67 6.43 -19.34 -12.26
N SER A 68 5.51 -20.31 -12.35
CA SER A 68 4.14 -20.19 -11.85
C SER A 68 4.11 -19.94 -10.34
N SER A 69 4.94 -20.66 -9.57
CA SER A 69 5.07 -20.46 -8.12
C SER A 69 5.61 -19.07 -7.75
N LEU A 70 6.54 -18.54 -8.55
CA LEU A 70 7.06 -17.18 -8.38
C LEU A 70 6.00 -16.12 -8.73
N ILE A 71 5.21 -16.33 -9.78
CA ILE A 71 4.07 -15.48 -10.15
C ILE A 71 3.02 -15.47 -9.03
N ASP A 72 2.70 -16.63 -8.45
CA ASP A 72 1.76 -16.73 -7.33
C ASP A 72 2.28 -16.01 -6.08
N SER A 73 3.58 -16.16 -5.78
CA SER A 73 4.24 -15.46 -4.68
C SER A 73 4.24 -13.94 -4.90
N LEU A 74 4.52 -13.49 -6.13
CA LEU A 74 4.45 -12.08 -6.52
C LEU A 74 3.02 -11.53 -6.40
N ASN A 75 2.02 -12.33 -6.75
CA ASN A 75 0.61 -11.97 -6.61
C ASN A 75 0.23 -11.83 -5.12
N GLN A 76 0.69 -12.74 -4.26
CA GLN A 76 0.51 -12.62 -2.80
C GLN A 76 1.17 -11.36 -2.24
N LEU A 77 2.41 -11.06 -2.62
CA LEU A 77 3.10 -9.83 -2.21
C LEU A 77 2.38 -8.57 -2.68
N THR A 78 1.88 -8.56 -3.92
CA THR A 78 1.10 -7.45 -4.49
C THR A 78 -0.23 -7.26 -3.75
N LYS A 79 -0.90 -8.36 -3.37
CA LYS A 79 -2.14 -8.34 -2.59
C LYS A 79 -1.91 -7.81 -1.17
N THR A 80 -0.82 -8.23 -0.51
CA THR A 80 -0.43 -7.74 0.82
C THR A 80 -0.02 -6.27 0.79
N ALA A 81 0.79 -5.84 -0.19
CA ALA A 81 1.14 -4.44 -0.38
C ALA A 81 -0.11 -3.57 -0.60
N THR A 82 -1.13 -4.06 -1.32
CA THR A 82 -2.42 -3.38 -1.43
C THR A 82 -3.08 -3.21 -0.05
N GLY A 83 -3.14 -4.29 0.74
CA GLY A 83 -3.72 -4.25 2.08
C GLY A 83 -3.03 -3.20 2.95
N ILE A 84 -1.69 -3.13 2.89
CA ILE A 84 -0.89 -2.11 3.58
C ILE A 84 -1.21 -0.70 3.07
N GLY A 85 -1.35 -0.51 1.76
CA GLY A 85 -1.70 0.79 1.17
C GLY A 85 -3.07 1.30 1.61
N ILE A 86 -4.10 0.43 1.60
CA ILE A 86 -5.45 0.77 2.09
C ILE A 86 -5.41 1.08 3.58
N PHE A 87 -4.69 0.28 4.35
CA PHE A 87 -4.52 0.49 5.79
C PHE A 87 -3.87 1.85 6.09
N LEU A 88 -2.82 2.24 5.35
CA LEU A 88 -2.16 3.55 5.48
C LEU A 88 -3.12 4.73 5.21
N VAL A 89 -3.99 4.61 4.21
CA VAL A 89 -5.00 5.64 3.92
C VAL A 89 -6.02 5.73 5.04
N LEU A 90 -6.52 4.59 5.55
CA LEU A 90 -7.46 4.57 6.66
C LEU A 90 -6.87 5.17 7.94
N VAL A 91 -5.62 4.84 8.27
CA VAL A 91 -4.90 5.44 9.41
C VAL A 91 -4.77 6.95 9.22
N GLY A 92 -4.42 7.41 8.02
CA GLY A 92 -4.36 8.84 7.70
C GLY A 92 -5.69 9.56 7.95
N CYS A 93 -6.81 8.99 7.47
CA CYS A 93 -8.14 9.51 7.76
C CYS A 93 -8.46 9.55 9.25
N LEU A 94 -8.10 8.50 9.99
CA LEU A 94 -8.30 8.43 11.45
C LEU A 94 -7.52 9.54 12.18
N LEU A 95 -6.29 9.81 11.75
CA LEU A 95 -5.45 10.88 12.31
C LEU A 95 -6.05 12.26 12.05
N PHE A 96 -6.65 12.49 10.86
CA PHE A 96 -7.37 13.74 10.58
C PHE A 96 -8.61 13.91 11.45
N VAL A 97 -9.39 12.84 11.66
CA VAL A 97 -10.54 12.87 12.57
C VAL A 97 -10.10 13.16 14.00
N GLY A 98 -9.01 12.51 14.46
CA GLY A 98 -8.43 12.76 15.77
C GLY A 98 -7.96 14.20 15.95
N ALA A 99 -7.31 14.78 14.94
CA ALA A 99 -6.90 16.19 14.95
C ALA A 99 -8.10 17.14 14.99
N GLY A 100 -9.16 16.87 14.22
CA GLY A 100 -10.40 17.66 14.23
C GLY A 100 -11.13 17.60 15.58
N TYR A 101 -11.16 16.43 16.20
CA TYR A 101 -11.76 16.26 17.54
C TYR A 101 -10.98 17.04 18.61
N LEU A 102 -9.64 17.05 18.52
CA LEU A 102 -8.77 17.79 19.43
C LEU A 102 -9.00 19.31 19.34
N ILE A 103 -9.27 19.83 18.13
CA ILE A 103 -9.62 21.24 17.91
C ILE A 103 -11.02 21.56 18.46
N PHE A 104 -11.98 20.66 18.33
CA PHE A 104 -13.36 20.89 18.76
C PHE A 104 -13.57 20.73 20.28
N GLN A 105 -12.72 19.95 20.95
CA GLN A 105 -12.80 19.72 22.40
C GLN A 105 -12.27 20.90 23.24
N PHE A 106 -11.60 21.87 22.60
CA PHE A 106 -11.15 23.13 23.20
C PHE A 106 -12.03 24.30 22.75
#